data_AF-A0A1A3QVE3-F1
#
_entry.id   AF-A0A1A3QVE3-F1
#
_cell.length_a   1.000
_cell.length_b   1.000
_cell.length_c   1.000
_cell.angle_alpha   90.00
_cell.angle_beta   90.00
_cell.angle_gamma   90.00
#
_symmetry.space_group_name_H-M   'P 1'
#
loop_
_entity.id
_entity.type
_entity.pdbx_description
1 polymer ?
#
loop_
_entity_poly.entity_id
_entity_poly.type
_entity_poly.pdbx_seq_one_letter_code
_entity_poly.pdbx_strand_id
1 'polypeptide(L)'
;MSIGNESGAARRFVANPPFWGSKMASVTTPAWQSKPARSYLIMVVGILAFTAVAAVLYMGVQSYVYRSSGGSAAVADLMDKVLRYGAVALIFGAVGGWYWWSQRSGHGKILIDVTRDALTVSKRPGDVYPFGDAQLGVWGISGGMTMGTTLHLHCGGRRFVLGGRDYRVAPGTRLEAPDAGYGLPLDVDAWVPASDFGEILAMSGRLGDRSGLAAGSRAPTGPVRCLLFPSPLAIQQMGPFAVRRKQQVLQSAHQPRLAIDVDADAVRVVDPNSNALVASAPVAQVGATPETYQYRRGGFGFGSPDQIVGAMLERGIASSLSTTPVLVLGFPGAPPLTIGCRDTIGGLDMRFSWPGNVRQRVNEPPDFSVSGGDFLLLVEKFGLTPYLQRHDQQV
;
A
#
# COMPACT_ATOMS: atom_id res chain seq x y z
N MET A 1 -0.79 -45.96 30.33
CA MET A 1 -0.47 -45.05 29.22
C MET A 1 -1.07 -43.70 29.53
N SER A 2 -0.26 -42.79 30.07
CA SER A 2 -0.64 -41.38 30.28
C SER A 2 -0.14 -40.61 29.07
N ILE A 3 -1.03 -40.10 28.25
CA ILE A 3 -0.69 -39.21 27.12
C ILE A 3 -0.33 -37.89 27.77
N GLY A 4 0.98 -37.63 27.88
CA GLY A 4 1.52 -36.37 28.37
C GLY A 4 0.98 -35.24 27.51
N ASN A 5 0.07 -34.46 28.08
CA ASN A 5 -0.53 -33.28 27.50
C ASN A 5 0.47 -32.11 27.59
N GLU A 6 1.68 -32.31 27.08
CA GLU A 6 2.57 -31.21 26.71
C GLU A 6 2.01 -30.59 25.43
N SER A 7 0.89 -29.89 25.58
CA SER A 7 0.39 -28.94 24.59
C SER A 7 1.51 -27.94 24.36
N GLY A 8 2.32 -28.19 23.32
CA GLY A 8 3.39 -27.29 22.90
C GLY A 8 2.84 -25.88 22.83
N ALA A 9 3.48 -24.95 23.55
CA ALA A 9 2.99 -23.60 23.78
C ALA A 9 2.36 -22.99 22.53
N ALA A 10 1.02 -22.99 22.48
CA ALA A 10 0.26 -22.40 21.41
C ALA A 10 0.04 -20.93 21.75
N ARG A 11 0.37 -20.04 20.82
CA ARG A 11 0.15 -18.60 20.97
C ARG A 11 -0.80 -18.10 19.90
N ARG A 12 -1.74 -17.26 20.32
CA ARG A 12 -2.73 -16.63 19.46
C ARG A 12 -2.26 -15.24 19.06
N PHE A 13 -2.31 -14.96 17.77
CA PHE A 13 -2.03 -13.66 17.17
C PHE A 13 -3.28 -13.12 16.47
N VAL A 14 -3.39 -11.79 16.41
CA VAL A 14 -4.47 -11.12 15.71
C VAL A 14 -3.93 -10.56 14.40
N ALA A 15 -4.34 -11.16 13.30
CA ALA A 15 -4.00 -10.69 11.97
C ALA A 15 -5.11 -9.81 11.38
N ASN A 16 -4.65 -8.81 10.65
CA ASN A 16 -5.46 -7.87 9.91
C ASN A 16 -5.80 -8.46 8.53
N PRO A 17 -6.99 -8.15 7.99
CA PRO A 17 -7.34 -8.54 6.63
C PRO A 17 -6.44 -7.85 5.60
N PRO A 18 -6.41 -8.35 4.35
CA PRO A 18 -5.66 -7.70 3.30
C PRO A 18 -6.25 -6.32 2.98
N PHE A 19 -5.43 -5.46 2.35
CA PHE A 19 -5.84 -4.11 2.00
C PHE A 19 -7.05 -4.11 1.07
N TRP A 20 -7.91 -3.12 1.23
CA TRP A 20 -9.07 -2.98 0.37
C TRP A 20 -8.63 -2.86 -1.10
N GLY A 21 -9.30 -3.63 -1.96
CA GLY A 21 -8.99 -3.65 -3.39
C GLY A 21 -7.73 -4.44 -3.78
N SER A 22 -6.94 -5.00 -2.84
CA SER A 22 -5.74 -5.78 -3.20
C SER A 22 -6.06 -7.00 -4.06
N LYS A 23 -7.18 -7.68 -3.80
CA LYS A 23 -7.67 -8.79 -4.62
C LYS A 23 -8.16 -8.35 -6.00
N MET A 24 -8.84 -7.22 -6.07
CA MET A 24 -9.26 -6.65 -7.35
C MET A 24 -8.04 -6.18 -8.16
N ALA A 25 -7.05 -5.59 -7.50
CA ALA A 25 -5.78 -5.18 -8.10
C ALA A 25 -4.99 -6.39 -8.58
N SER A 26 -4.80 -7.44 -7.79
CA SER A 26 -4.09 -8.65 -8.23
C SER A 26 -4.75 -9.36 -9.41
N VAL A 27 -6.08 -9.27 -9.57
CA VAL A 27 -6.79 -9.80 -10.75
C VAL A 27 -6.63 -8.86 -11.96
N THR A 28 -6.76 -7.55 -11.76
CA THR A 28 -6.78 -6.58 -12.86
C THR A 28 -5.39 -6.16 -13.31
N THR A 29 -4.44 -5.97 -12.40
CA THR A 29 -3.09 -5.47 -12.68
C THR A 29 -2.30 -6.35 -13.66
N PRO A 30 -2.29 -7.69 -13.57
CA PRO A 30 -1.61 -8.52 -14.57
C PRO A 30 -2.23 -8.39 -15.97
N ALA A 31 -3.55 -8.23 -16.06
CA ALA A 31 -4.23 -7.96 -17.33
C ALA A 31 -3.85 -6.57 -17.90
N TRP A 32 -3.71 -5.56 -17.04
CA TRP A 32 -3.25 -4.23 -17.42
C TRP A 32 -1.77 -4.19 -17.84
N GLN A 33 -0.90 -4.93 -17.16
CA GLN A 33 0.52 -5.01 -17.49
C GLN A 33 0.77 -5.75 -18.82
N SER A 34 0.09 -6.87 -19.04
CA SER A 34 0.29 -7.68 -20.24
C SER A 34 -0.28 -7.04 -21.51
N LYS A 35 -1.45 -6.37 -21.43
CA LYS A 35 -2.14 -5.76 -22.58
C LYS A 35 -2.79 -4.42 -22.21
N PRO A 36 -2.01 -3.35 -21.96
CA PRO A 36 -2.54 -2.07 -21.45
C PRO A 36 -3.57 -1.45 -22.38
N ALA A 37 -3.34 -1.47 -23.70
CA ALA A 37 -4.30 -0.92 -24.67
C ALA A 37 -5.63 -1.68 -24.68
N ARG A 38 -5.60 -3.02 -24.55
CA ARG A 38 -6.82 -3.84 -24.51
C ARG A 38 -7.58 -3.65 -23.21
N SER A 39 -6.88 -3.59 -22.09
CA SER A 39 -7.49 -3.34 -20.77
C SER A 39 -8.11 -1.95 -20.70
N TYR A 40 -7.43 -0.93 -21.25
CA TYR A 40 -8.00 0.42 -21.40
C TYR A 40 -9.24 0.43 -22.29
N LEU A 41 -9.20 -0.24 -23.45
CA LEU A 41 -10.35 -0.35 -24.34
C LEU A 41 -11.54 -1.02 -23.65
N ILE A 42 -11.32 -2.14 -22.94
CA ILE A 42 -12.38 -2.85 -22.19
C ILE A 42 -12.98 -1.93 -21.13
N MET A 43 -12.14 -1.20 -20.38
CA MET A 43 -12.61 -0.25 -19.37
C MET A 43 -13.44 0.86 -20.01
N VAL A 44 -12.97 1.48 -21.09
CA VAL A 44 -13.71 2.54 -21.81
C VAL A 44 -15.04 2.01 -22.34
N VAL A 45 -15.04 0.85 -23.00
CA VAL A 45 -16.28 0.21 -23.50
C VAL A 45 -17.23 -0.12 -22.35
N GLY A 46 -16.72 -0.62 -21.23
CA GLY A 46 -17.53 -0.90 -20.03
C GLY A 46 -18.15 0.37 -19.44
N ILE A 47 -17.38 1.46 -19.32
CA ILE A 47 -17.89 2.76 -18.88
C ILE A 47 -18.95 3.27 -19.86
N LEU A 48 -18.70 3.22 -21.17
CA LEU A 48 -19.65 3.66 -22.19
C LEU A 48 -20.95 2.84 -22.13
N ALA A 49 -20.86 1.51 -22.05
CA ALA A 49 -22.01 0.63 -21.93
C ALA A 49 -22.81 0.91 -20.65
N PHE A 50 -22.13 1.08 -19.51
CA PHE A 50 -22.76 1.45 -18.25
C PHE A 50 -23.47 2.81 -18.36
N THR A 51 -22.82 3.82 -18.94
CA THR A 51 -23.43 5.13 -19.15
C THR A 51 -24.63 5.08 -20.10
N ALA A 52 -24.59 4.24 -21.14
CA ALA A 52 -25.71 4.05 -22.06
C ALA A 52 -26.91 3.41 -21.36
N VAL A 53 -26.69 2.35 -20.57
CA VAL A 53 -27.75 1.70 -19.78
C VAL A 53 -28.35 2.67 -18.77
N ALA A 54 -27.50 3.41 -18.05
CA ALA A 54 -27.96 4.43 -17.11
C ALA A 54 -28.76 5.54 -17.79
N ALA A 55 -28.33 6.00 -18.98
CA ALA A 55 -29.05 7.00 -19.77
C ALA A 55 -30.40 6.48 -20.26
N VAL A 56 -30.49 5.23 -20.73
CA VAL A 56 -31.77 4.62 -21.15
C VAL A 56 -32.72 4.47 -19.97
N LEU A 57 -32.24 4.00 -18.82
CA LEU A 57 -33.04 3.92 -17.60
C LEU A 57 -33.54 5.29 -17.16
N TYR A 58 -32.67 6.29 -17.15
CA TYR A 58 -33.03 7.67 -16.83
C TYR A 58 -34.08 8.22 -17.80
N MET A 59 -33.91 8.02 -19.11
CA MET A 59 -34.90 8.40 -20.13
C MET A 59 -36.24 7.67 -19.96
N GLY A 60 -36.22 6.38 -19.60
CA GLY A 60 -37.41 5.59 -19.33
C GLY A 60 -38.20 6.13 -18.13
N VAL A 61 -37.49 6.46 -17.04
CA VAL A 61 -38.10 7.07 -15.85
C VAL A 61 -38.64 8.47 -16.15
N GLN A 62 -37.90 9.30 -16.88
CA GLN A 62 -38.35 10.61 -17.34
C GLN A 62 -39.62 10.51 -18.18
N SER A 63 -39.67 9.58 -19.14
CA SER A 63 -40.83 9.35 -20.00
C SER A 63 -42.06 8.93 -19.19
N TYR A 64 -41.88 8.03 -18.22
CA TYR A 64 -42.95 7.59 -17.32
C TYR A 64 -43.50 8.75 -16.48
N VAL A 65 -42.61 9.53 -15.87
CA VAL A 65 -42.97 10.69 -15.05
C VAL A 65 -43.73 11.73 -15.88
N TYR A 66 -43.23 12.06 -17.08
CA TYR A 66 -43.86 13.04 -17.96
C TYR A 66 -45.28 12.63 -18.39
N ARG A 67 -45.52 11.34 -18.61
CA ARG A 67 -46.85 10.80 -18.90
C ARG A 67 -47.79 10.85 -17.70
N SER A 68 -47.27 10.60 -16.49
CA SER A 68 -48.06 10.58 -15.26
C SER A 68 -48.42 11.97 -14.71
N SER A 69 -47.63 13.01 -15.01
CA SER A 69 -47.78 14.35 -14.43
C SER A 69 -48.78 15.26 -15.14
N GLY A 70 -49.48 14.76 -16.15
CA GLY A 70 -50.52 15.51 -16.87
C GLY A 70 -50.03 16.77 -17.59
N GLY A 71 -48.71 16.88 -17.87
CA GLY A 71 -48.13 18.01 -18.62
C GLY A 71 -47.75 19.24 -17.78
N SER A 72 -47.81 19.18 -16.45
CA SER A 72 -47.34 20.29 -15.60
C SER A 72 -45.82 20.40 -15.62
N ALA A 73 -45.30 21.43 -16.30
CA ALA A 73 -43.87 21.70 -16.42
C ALA A 73 -43.16 21.89 -15.06
N ALA A 74 -43.87 22.44 -14.06
CA ALA A 74 -43.32 22.63 -12.71
C ALA A 74 -43.14 21.29 -11.96
N VAL A 75 -44.05 20.34 -12.16
CA VAL A 75 -43.95 18.99 -11.56
C VAL A 75 -42.86 18.19 -12.26
N ALA A 76 -42.71 18.33 -13.58
CA ALA A 76 -41.64 17.68 -14.34
C ALA A 76 -40.24 18.19 -13.92
N ASP A 77 -40.05 19.50 -13.76
CA ASP A 77 -38.77 20.08 -13.31
C ASP A 77 -38.40 19.67 -11.88
N LEU A 78 -39.37 19.64 -10.97
CA LEU A 78 -39.15 19.15 -9.60
C LEU A 78 -38.78 17.67 -9.58
N MET A 79 -39.49 16.84 -10.34
CA MET A 79 -39.20 15.41 -10.43
C MET A 79 -37.84 15.13 -11.09
N ASP A 80 -37.43 15.90 -12.11
CA ASP A 80 -36.10 15.76 -12.71
C ASP A 80 -34.99 15.99 -11.69
N LYS A 81 -35.09 17.08 -10.91
CA LYS A 81 -34.13 17.39 -9.85
C LYS A 81 -34.11 16.29 -8.80
N VAL A 82 -35.27 15.83 -8.33
CA VAL A 82 -35.35 14.73 -7.35
C VAL A 82 -34.74 13.45 -7.90
N LEU A 83 -34.94 13.12 -9.19
CA LEU A 83 -34.38 11.92 -9.78
C LEU A 83 -32.85 12.00 -9.92
N ARG A 84 -32.33 13.13 -10.41
CA ARG A 84 -30.89 13.34 -10.58
C ARG A 84 -30.17 13.31 -9.24
N TYR A 85 -30.62 14.13 -8.29
CA TYR A 85 -29.99 14.20 -6.97
C TYR A 85 -30.26 12.93 -6.16
N GLY A 86 -31.42 12.31 -6.31
CA GLY A 86 -31.78 11.04 -5.67
C GLY A 86 -30.93 9.88 -6.17
N ALA A 87 -30.69 9.77 -7.48
CA ALA A 87 -29.82 8.74 -8.05
C ALA A 87 -28.36 8.92 -7.60
N VAL A 88 -27.86 10.15 -7.60
CA VAL A 88 -26.53 10.48 -7.07
C VAL A 88 -26.44 10.11 -5.59
N ALA A 89 -27.40 10.54 -4.77
CA ALA A 89 -27.44 10.21 -3.35
C ALA A 89 -27.57 8.70 -3.11
N LEU A 90 -28.27 7.96 -3.96
CA LEU A 90 -28.39 6.51 -3.86
C LEU A 90 -27.08 5.81 -4.23
N ILE A 91 -26.35 6.26 -5.27
CA ILE A 91 -25.03 5.72 -5.61
C ILE A 91 -24.04 6.00 -4.47
N PHE A 92 -23.95 7.25 -4.00
CA PHE A 92 -23.05 7.59 -2.89
C PHE A 92 -23.48 6.91 -1.59
N GLY A 93 -24.78 6.77 -1.34
CA GLY A 93 -25.33 6.05 -0.19
C GLY A 93 -25.10 4.55 -0.27
N ALA A 94 -25.18 3.95 -1.46
CA ALA A 94 -24.88 2.53 -1.69
C ALA A 94 -23.39 2.25 -1.57
N VAL A 95 -22.53 3.10 -2.17
CA VAL A 95 -21.06 2.97 -2.05
C VAL A 95 -20.61 3.25 -0.62
N GLY A 96 -21.11 4.31 0.01
CA GLY A 96 -20.80 4.66 1.39
C GLY A 96 -21.36 3.65 2.39
N GLY A 97 -22.58 3.17 2.16
CA GLY A 97 -23.22 2.10 2.93
C GLY A 97 -22.49 0.78 2.76
N TRP A 98 -22.09 0.40 1.55
CA TRP A 98 -21.25 -0.77 1.28
C TRP A 98 -19.86 -0.63 1.89
N TYR A 99 -19.22 0.53 1.80
CA TYR A 99 -17.92 0.81 2.40
C TYR A 99 -17.99 0.70 3.92
N TRP A 100 -18.92 1.40 4.54
CA TRP A 100 -19.18 1.35 5.98
C TRP A 100 -19.57 -0.05 6.44
N TRP A 101 -20.42 -0.75 5.68
CA TRP A 101 -20.75 -2.16 5.92
C TRP A 101 -19.51 -3.04 5.74
N SER A 102 -18.67 -2.87 4.74
CA SER A 102 -17.45 -3.68 4.57
C SER A 102 -16.42 -3.44 5.68
N GLN A 103 -16.34 -2.20 6.18
CA GLN A 103 -15.50 -1.81 7.33
C GLN A 103 -16.07 -2.39 8.64
N ARG A 104 -17.38 -2.29 8.86
CA ARG A 104 -18.06 -2.61 10.14
C ARG A 104 -18.51 -4.07 10.25
N SER A 105 -18.86 -4.70 9.13
CA SER A 105 -19.27 -6.12 9.07
C SER A 105 -18.13 -7.07 9.35
N GLY A 106 -16.91 -6.56 9.56
CA GLY A 106 -15.80 -7.38 9.97
C GLY A 106 -15.62 -8.53 8.99
N HIS A 107 -14.72 -8.34 8.04
CA HIS A 107 -13.72 -9.39 7.92
C HIS A 107 -13.06 -9.52 9.29
N GLY A 108 -13.69 -10.24 10.22
CA GLY A 108 -13.36 -10.25 11.64
C GLY A 108 -11.89 -10.51 11.86
N LYS A 109 -11.37 -10.05 13.00
CA LYS A 109 -10.01 -10.34 13.46
C LYS A 109 -9.62 -11.76 13.05
N ILE A 110 -8.65 -11.88 12.15
CA ILE A 110 -8.19 -13.18 11.69
C ILE A 110 -7.34 -13.71 12.82
N LEU A 111 -7.87 -14.65 13.59
CA LEU A 111 -7.12 -15.24 14.68
C LEU A 111 -6.21 -16.30 14.07
N ILE A 112 -4.92 -16.15 14.36
CA ILE A 112 -3.89 -17.06 13.93
C ILE A 112 -3.39 -17.75 15.19
N ASP A 113 -3.65 -19.06 15.29
CA ASP A 113 -3.11 -19.88 16.37
C ASP A 113 -1.84 -20.55 15.86
N VAL A 114 -0.71 -20.22 16.48
CA VAL A 114 0.62 -20.67 16.10
C VAL A 114 1.12 -21.63 17.16
N THR A 115 1.50 -22.81 16.70
CA THR A 115 2.22 -23.83 17.48
C THR A 115 3.67 -23.88 17.00
N ARG A 116 4.49 -24.79 17.55
CA ARG A 116 5.86 -24.97 17.06
C ARG A 116 5.92 -25.47 15.61
N ASP A 117 4.97 -26.31 15.23
CA ASP A 117 5.06 -27.08 13.97
C ASP A 117 4.14 -26.53 12.88
N ALA A 118 3.08 -25.82 13.27
CA ALA A 118 2.06 -25.36 12.34
C ALA A 118 1.35 -24.09 12.78
N LEU A 119 0.72 -23.46 11.80
CA LEU A 119 -0.17 -22.32 11.91
C LEU A 119 -1.59 -22.74 11.53
N THR A 120 -2.58 -22.28 12.30
CA THR A 120 -4.01 -22.45 11.97
C THR A 120 -4.70 -21.10 11.92
N VAL A 121 -5.75 -21.00 11.10
CA VAL A 121 -6.44 -19.73 10.82
C VAL A 121 -7.92 -19.88 11.12
N SER A 122 -8.49 -19.03 11.99
CA SER A 122 -9.88 -19.17 12.44
C SER A 122 -10.92 -19.13 11.30
N LYS A 123 -10.63 -18.39 10.22
CA LYS A 123 -11.50 -18.29 9.05
C LYS A 123 -11.41 -19.48 8.09
N ARG A 124 -10.50 -20.42 8.34
CA ARG A 124 -10.31 -21.64 7.55
C ARG A 124 -10.28 -22.85 8.50
N PRO A 125 -11.41 -23.16 9.15
CA PRO A 125 -11.46 -24.25 10.12
C PRO A 125 -11.10 -25.57 9.44
N GLY A 126 -10.22 -26.35 10.08
CA GLY A 126 -9.71 -27.61 9.55
C GLY A 126 -8.41 -27.48 8.73
N ASP A 127 -7.96 -26.25 8.44
CA ASP A 127 -6.69 -26.04 7.75
C ASP A 127 -5.55 -25.93 8.77
N VAL A 128 -4.58 -26.83 8.64
CA VAL A 128 -3.33 -26.81 9.40
C VAL A 128 -2.19 -26.58 8.43
N TYR A 129 -1.51 -25.45 8.58
CA TYR A 129 -0.44 -25.00 7.71
C TYR A 129 0.92 -25.31 8.37
N PRO A 130 1.56 -26.45 8.06
CA PRO A 130 2.86 -26.80 8.62
C PRO A 130 3.95 -25.80 8.22
N PHE A 131 4.92 -25.59 9.12
CA PHE A 131 6.09 -24.75 8.85
C PHE A 131 7.20 -25.44 8.06
N GLY A 132 7.16 -26.78 7.93
CA GLY A 132 8.23 -27.56 7.29
C GLY A 132 8.52 -27.14 5.84
N ASP A 133 7.48 -26.77 5.09
CA ASP A 133 7.58 -26.29 3.71
C ASP A 133 7.35 -24.78 3.58
N ALA A 134 7.40 -24.05 4.70
CA ALA A 134 7.14 -22.63 4.67
C ALA A 134 8.29 -21.88 4.01
N GLN A 135 7.96 -20.88 3.21
CA GLN A 135 8.94 -20.07 2.48
C GLN A 135 8.74 -18.60 2.79
N LEU A 136 9.85 -17.86 2.82
CA LEU A 136 9.82 -16.41 2.94
C LEU A 136 9.86 -15.75 1.56
N GLY A 137 9.10 -14.68 1.39
CA GLY A 137 9.06 -13.85 0.19
C GLY A 137 9.05 -12.36 0.53
N VAL A 138 9.12 -11.52 -0.51
CA VAL A 138 8.99 -10.07 -0.32
C VAL A 138 7.51 -9.70 -0.30
N TRP A 139 7.12 -8.89 0.67
CA TRP A 139 5.81 -8.23 0.61
C TRP A 139 5.90 -6.98 -0.25
N GLY A 140 5.57 -7.09 -1.53
CA GLY A 140 5.65 -5.99 -2.49
C GLY A 140 4.38 -5.13 -2.58
N ILE A 141 4.58 -3.87 -2.97
CA ILE A 141 3.55 -2.97 -3.50
C ILE A 141 3.90 -2.66 -4.95
N SER A 142 2.89 -2.45 -5.79
CA SER A 142 3.04 -1.88 -7.13
C SER A 142 4.02 -0.69 -7.14
N GLY A 143 4.99 -0.71 -8.06
CA GLY A 143 6.05 0.30 -8.12
C GLY A 143 7.28 -0.04 -7.28
N GLY A 144 7.52 -1.31 -6.94
CA GLY A 144 8.81 -1.80 -6.42
C GLY A 144 9.06 -1.60 -4.94
N MET A 145 8.19 -0.86 -4.26
CA MET A 145 8.26 -0.67 -2.82
C MET A 145 7.89 -1.97 -2.09
N THR A 146 8.42 -2.16 -0.89
CA THR A 146 8.08 -3.29 -0.03
C THR A 146 7.29 -2.80 1.19
N MET A 147 6.36 -3.61 1.70
CA MET A 147 5.72 -3.40 3.00
C MET A 147 6.38 -4.23 4.10
N GLY A 148 7.26 -5.16 3.74
CA GLY A 148 7.91 -6.07 4.67
C GLY A 148 8.18 -7.42 4.02
N THR A 149 7.96 -8.47 4.79
CA THR A 149 8.24 -9.86 4.38
C THR A 149 6.94 -10.66 4.36
N THR A 150 6.82 -11.64 3.49
CA THR A 150 5.71 -12.61 3.50
C THR A 150 6.17 -13.98 3.94
N LEU A 151 5.30 -14.70 4.64
CA LEU A 151 5.45 -16.10 4.99
C LEU A 151 4.40 -16.90 4.20
N HIS A 152 4.88 -17.76 3.32
CA HIS A 152 4.09 -18.59 2.43
C HIS A 152 3.94 -19.96 3.04
N LEU A 153 2.68 -20.36 3.25
CA LEU A 153 2.33 -21.60 3.91
C LEU A 153 1.43 -22.44 3.03
N HIS A 154 1.63 -23.75 3.06
CA HIS A 154 0.90 -24.71 2.24
C HIS A 154 0.24 -25.79 3.09
N CYS A 155 -0.99 -26.17 2.74
CA CYS A 155 -1.75 -27.25 3.34
C CYS A 155 -2.38 -28.07 2.20
N GLY A 156 -1.66 -29.07 1.70
CA GLY A 156 -2.03 -29.78 0.48
C GLY A 156 -2.13 -28.82 -0.71
N GLY A 157 -3.28 -28.80 -1.39
CA GLY A 157 -3.54 -27.87 -2.50
C GLY A 157 -3.89 -26.43 -2.10
N ARG A 158 -3.93 -26.11 -0.80
CA ARG A 158 -4.33 -24.80 -0.28
C ARG A 158 -3.11 -24.01 0.16
N ARG A 159 -3.14 -22.69 -0.08
CA ARG A 159 -2.07 -21.75 0.31
C ARG A 159 -2.60 -20.69 1.27
N PHE A 160 -1.75 -20.24 2.17
CA PHE A 160 -1.99 -19.07 3.01
C PHE A 160 -0.74 -18.20 3.05
N VAL A 161 -0.88 -16.92 2.69
CA VAL A 161 0.22 -15.96 2.69
C VAL A 161 0.02 -14.96 3.82
N LEU A 162 0.91 -15.00 4.82
CA LEU A 162 0.91 -14.08 5.95
C LEU A 162 1.95 -12.97 5.73
N GLY A 163 1.53 -11.72 5.73
CA GLY A 163 2.41 -10.55 5.65
C GLY A 163 2.92 -10.09 7.02
N GLY A 164 4.22 -9.91 7.16
CA GLY A 164 4.86 -9.23 8.30
C GLY A 164 5.15 -7.79 7.95
N ARG A 165 4.26 -6.87 8.35
CA ARG A 165 4.39 -5.45 8.00
C ARG A 165 5.59 -4.85 8.73
N ASP A 166 6.44 -4.14 8.01
CA ASP A 166 7.73 -3.59 8.44
C ASP A 166 8.76 -4.64 8.87
N TYR A 167 8.45 -5.94 8.78
CA TYR A 167 9.40 -6.97 9.14
C TYR A 167 10.48 -7.08 8.07
N ARG A 168 11.73 -7.04 8.52
CA ARG A 168 12.92 -7.23 7.69
C ARG A 168 13.56 -8.55 8.02
N VAL A 169 13.89 -9.30 6.98
CA VAL A 169 14.75 -10.46 7.11
C VAL A 169 16.19 -10.03 7.39
N ALA A 170 16.91 -10.86 8.14
CA ALA A 170 18.33 -10.63 8.38
C ALA A 170 19.13 -10.72 7.06
N PRO A 171 20.24 -9.99 6.92
CA PRO A 171 21.13 -10.15 5.77
C PRO A 171 21.49 -11.61 5.53
N GLY A 172 21.39 -12.07 4.28
CA GLY A 172 21.68 -13.46 3.91
C GLY A 172 20.52 -14.45 4.08
N THR A 173 19.38 -14.04 4.66
CA THR A 173 18.17 -14.87 4.68
C THR A 173 17.67 -15.06 3.25
N ARG A 174 17.41 -16.31 2.86
CA ARG A 174 16.90 -16.62 1.52
C ARG A 174 15.41 -16.28 1.43
N LEU A 175 15.05 -15.57 0.36
CA LEU A 175 13.66 -15.29 -0.02
C LEU A 175 13.35 -16.14 -1.25
N GLU A 176 12.83 -17.34 -1.02
CA GLU A 176 12.60 -18.34 -2.08
C GLU A 176 11.16 -18.27 -2.61
N ALA A 177 10.24 -17.68 -1.85
CA ALA A 177 8.85 -17.55 -2.26
C ALA A 177 8.67 -16.40 -3.28
N PRO A 178 7.72 -16.52 -4.22
CA PRO A 178 7.36 -15.41 -5.10
C PRO A 178 6.89 -14.18 -4.33
N ASP A 179 7.19 -12.98 -4.83
CA ASP A 179 6.70 -11.75 -4.25
C ASP A 179 5.16 -11.74 -4.19
N ALA A 180 4.63 -11.30 -3.05
CA ALA A 180 3.20 -11.20 -2.82
C ALA A 180 2.82 -9.80 -2.34
N GLY A 181 1.63 -9.34 -2.69
CA GLY A 181 1.09 -8.08 -2.21
C GLY A 181 0.34 -7.28 -3.28
N TYR A 182 0.20 -5.98 -3.03
CA TYR A 182 -0.75 -5.14 -3.76
C TYR A 182 -0.32 -4.93 -5.22
N GLY A 183 -1.15 -5.36 -6.17
CA GLY A 183 -0.89 -5.24 -7.61
C GLY A 183 0.08 -6.29 -8.16
N LEU A 184 0.46 -7.29 -7.36
CA LEU A 184 1.23 -8.45 -7.80
C LEU A 184 0.28 -9.63 -8.14
N PRO A 185 0.75 -10.64 -8.88
CA PRO A 185 -0.06 -11.82 -9.22
C PRO A 185 -0.51 -12.63 -8.00
N LEU A 186 0.25 -12.53 -6.91
CA LEU A 186 -0.04 -13.16 -5.62
C LEU A 186 -0.36 -12.06 -4.61
N ASP A 187 -1.43 -12.24 -3.84
CA ASP A 187 -1.85 -11.32 -2.80
C ASP A 187 -1.62 -11.92 -1.41
N VAL A 188 -1.52 -11.05 -0.41
CA VAL A 188 -1.42 -11.43 1.00
C VAL A 188 -2.82 -11.79 1.51
N ASP A 189 -2.95 -12.88 2.26
CA ASP A 189 -4.25 -13.33 2.81
C ASP A 189 -4.58 -12.65 4.14
N ALA A 190 -3.56 -12.32 4.93
CA ALA A 190 -3.66 -11.61 6.20
C ALA A 190 -2.30 -11.01 6.55
N TRP A 191 -2.25 -10.03 7.45
CA TRP A 191 -0.99 -9.47 7.90
C TRP A 191 -0.94 -9.17 9.40
N VAL A 192 0.26 -9.17 9.96
CA VAL A 192 0.54 -8.86 11.36
C VAL A 192 1.66 -7.80 11.45
N PRO A 193 1.77 -7.05 12.57
CA PRO A 193 2.90 -6.15 12.81
C PRO A 193 4.25 -6.90 12.83
N ALA A 194 5.35 -6.17 12.64
CA ALA A 194 6.70 -6.73 12.63
C ALA A 194 7.04 -7.53 13.91
N SER A 195 6.61 -7.06 15.09
CA SER A 195 6.85 -7.74 16.36
C SER A 195 6.24 -9.14 16.37
N ASP A 196 4.98 -9.23 16.00
CA ASP A 196 4.20 -10.45 16.00
C ASP A 196 4.71 -11.39 14.91
N PHE A 197 5.03 -10.87 13.72
CA PHE A 197 5.63 -11.66 12.65
C PHE A 197 6.97 -12.26 13.07
N GLY A 198 7.85 -11.45 13.67
CA GLY A 198 9.13 -11.91 14.17
C GLY A 198 8.98 -12.98 15.25
N GLU A 199 7.96 -12.86 16.10
CA GLU A 199 7.64 -13.88 17.08
C GLU A 199 7.14 -15.17 16.44
N ILE A 200 6.24 -15.09 15.45
CA ILE A 200 5.77 -16.25 14.68
C ILE A 200 6.94 -16.99 14.05
N LEU A 201 7.88 -16.27 13.44
CA LEU A 201 9.11 -16.84 12.88
C LEU A 201 10.03 -17.43 13.95
N ALA A 202 10.15 -16.79 15.11
CA ALA A 202 10.93 -17.31 16.23
C ALA A 202 10.28 -18.55 16.89
N MET A 203 8.96 -18.73 16.75
CA MET A 203 8.26 -19.94 17.17
C MET A 203 8.45 -21.08 16.17
N SER A 204 8.44 -20.80 14.86
CA SER A 204 8.66 -21.81 13.82
C SER A 204 10.14 -22.23 13.68
N GLY A 205 11.08 -21.29 13.85
CA GLY A 205 12.52 -21.52 13.66
C GLY A 205 13.20 -22.35 14.76
N ARG A 206 12.53 -22.64 15.89
CA ARG A 206 13.09 -23.48 16.97
C ARG A 206 13.16 -24.97 16.62
N LEU A 207 12.65 -25.38 15.47
CA LEU A 207 12.49 -26.80 15.12
C LEU A 207 13.51 -27.37 14.13
N GLY A 208 14.53 -26.65 13.67
CA GLY A 208 15.66 -27.38 13.09
C GLY A 208 16.68 -26.62 12.26
N ASP A 209 17.93 -27.05 12.45
CA ASP A 209 19.07 -27.00 11.53
C ASP A 209 18.78 -27.55 10.09
N ARG A 210 17.50 -27.80 9.73
CA ARG A 210 17.06 -28.32 8.44
C ARG A 210 16.02 -27.47 7.72
N SER A 211 15.25 -26.63 8.42
CA SER A 211 14.34 -25.68 7.77
C SER A 211 15.11 -24.39 7.54
N GLY A 212 15.34 -24.01 6.29
CA GLY A 212 16.06 -22.78 5.89
C GLY A 212 15.42 -21.45 6.36
N LEU A 213 14.45 -21.53 7.27
CA LEU A 213 13.74 -20.45 7.94
C LEU A 213 14.46 -19.95 9.21
N ALA A 214 15.77 -20.20 9.32
CA ALA A 214 16.60 -19.63 10.38
C ALA A 214 16.72 -18.11 10.20
N ALA A 215 15.61 -17.40 10.43
CA ALA A 215 15.57 -15.98 10.69
C ALA A 215 16.22 -15.81 12.06
N GLY A 216 17.55 -15.73 12.07
CA GLY A 216 18.31 -15.47 13.27
C GLY A 216 17.72 -14.24 13.98
N SER A 217 17.49 -14.37 15.28
CA SER A 217 17.19 -13.22 16.13
C SER A 217 18.22 -12.14 15.85
N ARG A 218 17.74 -10.98 15.42
CA ARG A 218 18.47 -9.74 15.10
C ARG A 218 19.80 -9.66 15.86
N ALA A 219 20.91 -9.98 15.20
CA ALA A 219 22.22 -9.57 15.69
C ALA A 219 22.29 -8.04 15.53
N PRO A 220 22.45 -7.24 16.60
CA PRO A 220 22.34 -5.78 16.55
C PRO A 220 23.52 -5.06 15.88
N THR A 221 24.46 -5.78 15.27
CA THR A 221 25.83 -5.29 15.09
C THR A 221 26.18 -4.90 13.65
N GLY A 222 25.21 -4.87 12.73
CA GLY A 222 25.44 -4.50 11.34
C GLY A 222 24.64 -3.26 10.90
N PRO A 223 25.15 -2.48 9.93
CA PRO A 223 24.44 -1.35 9.37
C PRO A 223 23.13 -1.82 8.73
N VAL A 224 22.05 -1.07 8.98
CA VAL A 224 20.74 -1.37 8.40
C VAL A 224 20.65 -0.72 7.03
N ARG A 225 20.45 -1.54 5.99
CA ARG A 225 20.33 -1.07 4.61
C ARG A 225 18.89 -0.72 4.26
N CYS A 226 18.68 0.52 3.82
CA CYS A 226 17.43 1.06 3.31
C CYS A 226 17.53 1.23 1.78
N LEU A 227 16.67 0.57 1.02
CA LEU A 227 16.69 0.66 -0.45
C LEU A 227 15.87 1.86 -0.93
N LEU A 228 16.47 2.69 -1.78
CA LEU A 228 15.85 3.87 -2.37
C LEU A 228 15.38 3.57 -3.80
N PHE A 229 14.06 3.58 -4.00
CA PHE A 229 13.43 3.34 -5.30
C PHE A 229 13.08 4.66 -5.97
N PRO A 230 13.12 4.76 -7.32
CA PRO A 230 12.62 5.93 -8.04
C PRO A 230 11.19 6.26 -7.62
N SER A 231 10.94 7.51 -7.25
CA SER A 231 9.63 7.91 -6.77
C SER A 231 8.55 7.76 -7.86
N PRO A 232 7.48 6.98 -7.62
CA PRO A 232 6.37 6.87 -8.57
C PRO A 232 5.57 8.18 -8.67
N LEU A 233 5.75 9.13 -7.74
CA LEU A 233 5.07 10.42 -7.75
C LEU A 233 5.54 11.31 -8.91
N ALA A 234 6.73 11.04 -9.48
CA ALA A 234 7.20 11.70 -10.70
C ALA A 234 6.21 11.53 -11.87
N ILE A 235 5.43 10.45 -11.91
CA ILE A 235 4.40 10.18 -12.93
C ILE A 235 3.28 11.23 -12.87
N GLN A 236 2.96 11.78 -11.69
CA GLN A 236 1.87 12.74 -11.52
C GLN A 236 2.15 14.07 -12.24
N GLN A 237 3.42 14.45 -12.39
CA GLN A 237 3.83 15.63 -13.15
C GLN A 237 3.84 15.41 -14.66
N MET A 238 3.75 14.16 -15.12
CA MET A 238 3.83 13.85 -16.54
C MET A 238 2.48 14.06 -17.21
N GLY A 239 2.50 14.77 -18.35
CA GLY A 239 1.32 14.98 -19.17
C GLY A 239 0.63 13.68 -19.59
N PRO A 240 -0.66 13.73 -19.99
CA PRO A 240 -1.44 12.54 -20.36
C PRO A 240 -0.79 11.76 -21.52
N PHE A 241 -0.10 12.46 -22.42
CA PHE A 241 0.56 11.87 -23.60
C PHE A 241 1.98 11.35 -23.35
N ALA A 242 2.54 11.54 -22.15
CA ALA A 242 3.90 11.09 -21.82
C ALA A 242 3.99 9.58 -21.52
N VAL A 243 3.23 8.74 -22.26
CA VAL A 243 3.02 7.31 -21.99
C VAL A 243 4.35 6.55 -21.87
N ARG A 244 5.27 6.77 -22.81
CA ARG A 244 6.59 6.11 -22.81
C ARG A 244 7.39 6.44 -21.55
N ARG A 245 7.40 7.70 -21.12
CA ARG A 245 8.13 8.14 -19.92
C ARG A 245 7.47 7.59 -18.65
N LYS A 246 6.14 7.56 -18.59
CA LYS A 246 5.40 6.93 -17.48
C LYS A 246 5.73 5.44 -17.38
N GLN A 247 5.75 4.73 -18.52
CA GLN A 247 6.12 3.32 -18.56
C GLN A 247 7.57 3.09 -18.12
N GLN A 248 8.52 3.94 -18.54
CA GLN A 248 9.92 3.86 -18.10
C GLN A 248 10.05 4.02 -16.60
N VAL A 249 9.34 4.98 -15.98
CA VAL A 249 9.35 5.14 -14.52
C VAL A 249 8.72 3.94 -13.82
N LEU A 250 7.60 3.41 -14.32
CA LEU A 250 7.00 2.22 -13.75
C LEU A 250 7.92 0.99 -13.83
N GLN A 251 8.66 0.85 -14.93
CA GLN A 251 9.63 -0.24 -15.11
C GLN A 251 10.83 -0.08 -14.16
N SER A 252 11.35 1.13 -14.00
CA SER A 252 12.50 1.38 -13.11
C SER A 252 12.12 1.44 -11.63
N ALA A 253 10.85 1.65 -11.30
CA ALA A 253 10.37 1.72 -9.92
C ALA A 253 10.65 0.42 -9.15
N HIS A 254 10.75 -0.72 -9.83
CA HIS A 254 11.08 -2.03 -9.25
C HIS A 254 12.57 -2.23 -8.92
N GLN A 255 13.46 -1.34 -9.38
CA GLN A 255 14.89 -1.46 -9.16
C GLN A 255 15.38 -0.34 -8.24
N PRO A 256 16.00 -0.67 -7.09
CA PRO A 256 16.59 0.35 -6.24
C PRO A 256 17.73 1.04 -6.99
N ARG A 257 17.77 2.37 -6.95
CA ARG A 257 18.83 3.16 -7.60
C ARG A 257 19.94 3.55 -6.63
N LEU A 258 19.61 3.67 -5.36
CA LEU A 258 20.53 3.97 -4.27
C LEU A 258 20.15 3.11 -3.07
N ALA A 259 21.07 2.96 -2.14
CA ALA A 259 20.79 2.45 -0.81
C ALA A 259 21.40 3.37 0.24
N ILE A 260 20.74 3.48 1.39
CA ILE A 260 21.26 4.15 2.56
C ILE A 260 21.60 3.08 3.58
N ASP A 261 22.88 2.96 3.92
CA ASP A 261 23.34 2.14 5.03
C ASP A 261 23.40 3.01 6.28
N VAL A 262 22.56 2.67 7.26
CA VAL A 262 22.43 3.37 8.54
C VAL A 262 23.15 2.55 9.61
N ASP A 263 24.31 3.05 10.04
CA ASP A 263 25.07 2.48 11.15
C ASP A 263 24.80 3.24 12.46
N ALA A 264 25.46 2.87 13.56
CA ALA A 264 25.40 3.55 14.84
C ALA A 264 25.90 5.01 14.74
N ASP A 265 27.02 5.23 14.05
CA ASP A 265 27.77 6.49 14.03
C ASP A 265 27.80 7.18 12.64
N ALA A 266 27.61 6.42 11.56
CA ALA A 266 27.69 6.92 10.19
C ALA A 266 26.46 6.56 9.35
N VAL A 267 26.18 7.41 8.36
CA VAL A 267 25.20 7.15 7.30
C VAL A 267 25.93 7.17 5.97
N ARG A 268 25.73 6.13 5.16
CA ARG A 268 26.37 5.98 3.85
C ARG A 268 25.32 5.86 2.78
N VAL A 269 25.52 6.55 1.68
CA VAL A 269 24.75 6.40 0.45
C VAL A 269 25.61 5.57 -0.49
N VAL A 270 25.10 4.43 -0.93
CA VAL A 270 25.82 3.47 -1.77
C VAL A 270 25.00 3.10 -3.00
N ASP A 271 25.69 2.75 -4.08
CA ASP A 271 25.07 2.11 -5.23
C ASP A 271 24.70 0.65 -4.85
N PRO A 272 23.44 0.22 -4.99
CA PRO A 272 22.99 -1.08 -4.51
C PRO A 272 23.57 -2.27 -5.29
N ASN A 273 24.04 -2.06 -6.52
CA ASN A 273 24.53 -3.14 -7.39
C ASN A 273 26.04 -3.37 -7.20
N SER A 274 26.81 -2.29 -7.06
CA SER A 274 28.28 -2.32 -6.97
C SER A 274 28.80 -2.12 -5.54
N ASN A 275 27.94 -1.69 -4.60
CA ASN A 275 28.32 -1.18 -3.28
C ASN A 275 29.31 0.00 -3.34
N ALA A 276 29.38 0.71 -4.48
CA ALA A 276 30.21 1.90 -4.61
C ALA A 276 29.69 3.01 -3.70
N LEU A 277 30.59 3.63 -2.93
CA LEU A 277 30.25 4.72 -2.03
C LEU A 277 29.97 5.99 -2.81
N VAL A 278 28.77 6.54 -2.65
CA VAL A 278 28.32 7.80 -3.29
C VAL A 278 28.54 8.97 -2.34
N ALA A 279 28.14 8.81 -1.07
CA ALA A 279 28.34 9.80 -0.02
C ALA A 279 28.43 9.11 1.34
N SER A 280 29.15 9.71 2.29
CA SER A 280 29.22 9.22 3.68
C SER A 280 29.39 10.40 4.61
N ALA A 281 28.70 10.39 5.74
CA ALA A 281 28.91 11.36 6.80
C ALA A 281 28.57 10.75 8.17
N PRO A 282 29.17 11.25 9.26
CA PRO A 282 28.70 10.96 10.61
C PRO A 282 27.23 11.35 10.75
N VAL A 283 26.45 10.59 11.51
CA VAL A 283 25.00 10.83 11.72
C VAL A 283 24.76 12.27 12.18
N ALA A 284 25.60 12.81 13.06
CA ALA A 284 25.51 14.17 13.58
C ALA A 284 25.73 15.27 12.54
N GLN A 285 26.35 14.96 11.40
CA GLN A 285 26.61 15.90 10.31
C GLN A 285 25.59 15.80 9.17
N VAL A 286 24.73 14.77 9.18
CA VAL A 286 23.65 14.64 8.21
C VAL A 286 22.48 15.49 8.68
N GLY A 287 22.12 16.51 7.90
CA GLY A 287 20.92 17.28 8.14
C GLY A 287 19.68 16.47 7.75
N ALA A 288 18.67 16.41 8.61
CA ALA A 288 17.41 15.74 8.32
C ALA A 288 16.25 16.70 8.53
N THR A 289 15.52 17.00 7.45
CA THR A 289 14.42 17.98 7.47
C THR A 289 13.11 17.32 7.03
N PRO A 290 12.04 17.41 7.83
CA PRO A 290 10.72 16.95 7.41
C PRO A 290 10.09 17.94 6.42
N GLU A 291 9.60 17.43 5.30
CA GLU A 291 8.84 18.20 4.31
C GLU A 291 7.58 17.43 3.90
N THR A 292 6.57 18.12 3.35
CA THR A 292 5.37 17.46 2.81
C THR A 292 5.27 17.72 1.31
N TYR A 293 5.26 16.65 0.52
CA TYR A 293 4.92 16.76 -0.90
C TYR A 293 3.42 16.96 -1.06
N GLN A 294 3.05 17.88 -1.96
CA GLN A 294 1.67 18.08 -2.38
C GLN A 294 1.59 18.22 -3.90
N TYR A 295 0.89 17.31 -4.55
CA TYR A 295 0.50 17.51 -5.95
C TYR A 295 -0.65 18.50 -6.04
N ARG A 296 -0.43 19.59 -6.77
CA ARG A 296 -1.43 20.61 -7.09
C ARG A 296 -1.56 20.70 -8.60
N ARG A 297 -2.51 19.97 -9.16
CA ARG A 297 -2.87 20.10 -10.58
C ARG A 297 -3.26 21.56 -10.86
N GLY A 298 -2.49 22.24 -11.70
CA GLY A 298 -2.88 23.55 -12.23
C GLY A 298 -4.18 23.39 -13.01
N GLY A 299 -5.19 24.20 -12.70
CA GLY A 299 -6.49 24.15 -13.38
C GLY A 299 -6.31 24.44 -14.86
N PHE A 300 -6.43 23.40 -15.69
CA PHE A 300 -6.68 23.62 -17.11
C PHE A 300 -8.15 24.03 -17.23
N GLY A 301 -8.37 25.33 -17.47
CA GLY A 301 -9.70 25.90 -17.62
C GLY A 301 -10.35 25.47 -18.94
N PHE A 302 -11.61 25.06 -18.86
CA PHE A 302 -12.67 25.36 -19.84
C PHE A 302 -14.02 25.32 -19.09
N GLY A 303 -14.43 26.48 -18.55
CA GLY A 303 -15.53 26.60 -17.60
C GLY A 303 -16.85 25.95 -18.05
N SER A 304 -17.29 24.96 -17.27
CA SER A 304 -18.71 24.61 -17.11
C SER A 304 -19.00 24.40 -15.61
N PRO A 305 -20.24 24.62 -15.14
CA PRO A 305 -20.63 24.39 -13.75
C PRO A 305 -20.41 22.94 -13.28
N ASP A 306 -20.54 21.97 -14.18
CA ASP A 306 -20.26 20.55 -13.91
C ASP A 306 -18.77 20.27 -13.64
N GLN A 307 -17.86 21.08 -14.22
CA GLN A 307 -16.42 21.01 -13.91
C GLN A 307 -16.08 21.56 -12.53
N ILE A 308 -16.90 22.43 -11.93
CA ILE A 308 -16.63 22.95 -10.58
C ILE A 308 -16.87 21.85 -9.54
N VAL A 309 -17.92 21.05 -9.73
CA VAL A 309 -18.21 19.88 -8.89
C VAL A 309 -17.19 18.77 -9.14
N GLY A 310 -16.85 18.51 -10.42
CA GLY A 310 -15.78 17.57 -10.79
C GLY A 310 -14.40 17.97 -10.26
N ALA A 311 -14.06 19.26 -10.28
CA ALA A 311 -12.80 19.79 -9.75
C ALA A 311 -12.78 19.82 -8.22
N MET A 312 -13.92 20.00 -7.53
CA MET A 312 -14.00 19.83 -6.08
C MET A 312 -13.82 18.37 -5.66
N LEU A 313 -14.46 17.44 -6.39
CA LEU A 313 -14.33 16.01 -6.11
C LEU A 313 -12.91 15.51 -6.44
N GLU A 314 -12.35 15.92 -7.58
CA GLU A 314 -10.94 15.66 -7.92
C GLU A 314 -10.00 16.33 -6.93
N ARG A 315 -10.25 17.55 -6.46
CA ARG A 315 -9.36 18.22 -5.49
C ARG A 315 -9.44 17.55 -4.11
N GLY A 316 -10.61 17.08 -3.68
CA GLY A 316 -10.77 16.29 -2.47
C GLY A 316 -10.01 14.97 -2.55
N ILE A 317 -10.32 14.14 -3.56
CA ILE A 317 -9.69 12.84 -3.77
C ILE A 317 -8.20 12.97 -4.09
N ALA A 318 -7.80 13.93 -4.92
CA ALA A 318 -6.40 14.16 -5.23
C ALA A 318 -5.64 14.71 -4.03
N SER A 319 -6.20 15.57 -3.17
CA SER A 319 -5.47 16.11 -2.00
C SER A 319 -5.19 15.05 -0.94
N SER A 320 -6.13 14.12 -0.71
CA SER A 320 -5.91 12.95 0.15
C SER A 320 -4.89 11.98 -0.46
N LEU A 321 -4.88 11.84 -1.79
CA LEU A 321 -3.95 10.97 -2.51
C LEU A 321 -2.63 11.63 -2.90
N SER A 322 -2.49 12.94 -2.68
CA SER A 322 -1.34 13.73 -3.13
C SER A 322 -0.46 14.27 -2.03
N THR A 323 -0.88 14.14 -0.78
CA THR A 323 -0.01 14.47 0.34
C THR A 323 0.86 13.27 0.67
N THR A 324 2.17 13.48 0.74
CA THR A 324 3.12 12.42 1.08
C THR A 324 4.20 12.99 1.98
N PRO A 325 4.48 12.36 3.14
CA PRO A 325 5.59 12.78 3.98
C PRO A 325 6.91 12.55 3.24
N VAL A 326 7.76 13.57 3.26
CA VAL A 326 9.09 13.57 2.66
C VAL A 326 10.11 13.81 3.76
N LEU A 327 11.21 13.07 3.70
CA LEU A 327 12.41 13.28 4.48
C LEU A 327 13.50 13.79 3.54
N VAL A 328 14.06 14.95 3.84
CA VAL A 328 15.19 15.52 3.10
C VAL A 328 16.46 15.31 3.89
N LEU A 329 17.39 14.54 3.34
CA LEU A 329 18.69 14.25 3.94
C LEU A 329 19.79 15.08 3.25
N GLY A 330 20.38 16.01 3.98
CA GLY A 330 21.52 16.82 3.53
C GLY A 330 22.85 16.19 3.95
N PHE A 331 23.70 15.86 2.98
CA PHE A 331 25.06 15.38 3.23
C PHE A 331 26.08 16.49 2.95
N PRO A 332 27.13 16.63 3.78
CA PRO A 332 28.21 17.58 3.52
C PRO A 332 28.85 17.33 2.13
N GLY A 333 28.89 18.37 1.29
CA GLY A 333 29.52 18.29 -0.04
C GLY A 333 28.75 17.52 -1.11
N ALA A 334 27.51 17.09 -0.84
CA ALA A 334 26.67 16.39 -1.80
C ALA A 334 25.27 17.02 -1.92
N PRO A 335 24.56 16.82 -3.06
CA PRO A 335 23.17 17.25 -3.18
C PRO A 335 22.27 16.57 -2.14
N PRO A 336 21.24 17.27 -1.61
CA PRO A 336 20.31 16.68 -0.67
C PRO A 336 19.48 15.57 -1.33
N LEU A 337 19.25 14.48 -0.59
CA LEU A 337 18.40 13.37 -1.02
C LEU A 337 16.97 13.60 -0.53
N THR A 338 16.00 13.60 -1.44
CA THR A 338 14.58 13.73 -1.10
C THR A 338 13.88 12.38 -1.15
N ILE A 339 13.34 11.94 -0.01
CA ILE A 339 12.85 10.57 0.19
C ILE A 339 11.39 10.62 0.65
N GLY A 340 10.47 10.15 -0.18
CA GLY A 340 9.05 10.02 0.17
C GLY A 340 8.71 8.66 0.77
N CYS A 341 7.63 8.60 1.55
CA CYS A 341 7.04 7.34 1.98
C CYS A 341 5.55 7.29 1.66
N ARG A 342 5.16 6.35 0.79
CA ARG A 342 3.76 6.13 0.41
C ARG A 342 3.26 4.81 1.00
N ASP A 343 3.21 4.77 2.33
CA ASP A 343 2.67 3.64 3.08
C ASP A 343 1.24 3.95 3.53
N THR A 344 0.33 2.97 3.42
CA THR A 344 -1.13 3.18 3.61
C THR A 344 -1.73 2.19 4.61
N ILE A 345 -2.72 2.59 5.40
CA ILE A 345 -3.29 1.73 6.46
C ILE A 345 -4.35 0.76 5.92
N GLY A 346 -5.09 1.17 4.90
CA GLY A 346 -6.25 0.44 4.39
C GLY A 346 -6.57 0.70 2.92
N GLY A 347 -5.67 1.32 2.17
CA GLY A 347 -5.91 1.75 0.79
C GLY A 347 -5.53 3.21 0.56
N LEU A 348 -6.45 4.14 0.81
CA LEU A 348 -6.24 5.57 0.49
C LEU A 348 -5.67 6.38 1.66
N ASP A 349 -5.80 5.89 2.90
CA ASP A 349 -5.32 6.58 4.09
C ASP A 349 -3.82 6.38 4.27
N MET A 350 -3.07 7.48 4.29
CA MET A 350 -1.63 7.47 4.54
C MET A 350 -1.34 7.08 5.99
N ARG A 351 -0.37 6.19 6.19
CA ARG A 351 0.05 5.77 7.52
C ARG A 351 0.80 6.87 8.27
N PHE A 352 1.56 7.66 7.52
CA PHE A 352 2.48 8.65 8.06
C PHE A 352 2.12 10.04 7.55
N SER A 353 2.17 11.02 8.43
CA SER A 353 2.10 12.43 8.07
C SER A 353 2.94 13.27 9.02
N TRP A 354 3.42 14.42 8.54
CA TRP A 354 4.03 15.42 9.40
C TRP A 354 2.92 16.35 9.95
N PRO A 355 2.83 16.56 11.28
CA PRO A 355 1.98 17.55 11.91
C PRO A 355 2.52 18.95 11.67
N GLY A 356 1.61 19.93 11.61
CA GLY A 356 1.95 21.35 11.57
C GLY A 356 2.44 21.86 10.21
N ASN A 357 2.95 23.09 10.21
CA ASN A 357 3.41 23.81 9.02
C ASN A 357 4.85 23.42 8.65
N VAL A 358 5.10 22.14 8.36
CA VAL A 358 6.34 21.75 7.69
C VAL A 358 6.37 22.33 6.27
N ARG A 359 7.57 22.52 5.72
CA ARG A 359 7.73 23.06 4.36
C ARG A 359 6.98 22.19 3.35
N GLN A 360 6.24 22.84 2.46
CA GLN A 360 5.47 22.16 1.42
C GLN A 360 6.23 22.16 0.09
N ARG A 361 6.41 20.97 -0.50
CA ARG A 361 6.91 20.76 -1.86
C ARG A 361 5.74 20.67 -2.82
N VAL A 362 5.31 21.81 -3.35
CA VAL A 362 4.18 21.86 -4.28
C VAL A 362 4.66 21.51 -5.68
N ASN A 363 4.12 20.44 -6.26
CA ASN A 363 4.51 19.95 -7.59
C ASN A 363 6.03 19.72 -7.72
N GLU A 364 6.69 19.28 -6.66
CA GLU A 364 8.10 18.84 -6.66
C GLU A 364 8.19 17.48 -5.96
N PRO A 365 8.01 16.36 -6.68
CA PRO A 365 8.00 15.04 -6.08
C PRO A 365 9.36 14.73 -5.46
N PRO A 366 9.40 13.89 -4.41
CA PRO A 366 10.66 13.34 -3.92
C PRO A 366 11.33 12.55 -5.04
N ASP A 367 12.66 12.52 -5.05
CA ASP A 367 13.46 11.78 -6.03
C ASP A 367 13.34 10.27 -5.80
N PHE A 368 13.28 9.90 -4.52
CA PHE A 368 13.24 8.52 -4.07
C PHE A 368 12.01 8.22 -3.21
N SER A 369 11.71 6.94 -3.10
CA SER A 369 10.70 6.39 -2.21
C SER A 369 11.26 5.20 -1.46
N VAL A 370 10.79 5.02 -0.23
CA VAL A 370 11.18 3.91 0.66
C VAL A 370 9.95 3.21 1.23
N SER A 371 10.15 2.01 1.77
CA SER A 371 9.12 1.31 2.54
C SER A 371 8.74 2.07 3.81
N GLY A 372 7.57 1.78 4.37
CA GLY A 372 7.15 2.36 5.65
C GLY A 372 8.11 2.07 6.80
N GLY A 373 8.61 0.83 6.89
CA GLY A 373 9.61 0.45 7.87
C GLY A 373 10.96 1.16 7.69
N ASP A 374 11.40 1.39 6.44
CA ASP A 374 12.64 2.15 6.16
C ASP A 374 12.46 3.61 6.56
N PHE A 375 11.29 4.17 6.24
CA PHE A 375 10.96 5.54 6.58
C PHE A 375 10.98 5.74 8.10
N LEU A 376 10.32 4.85 8.86
CA LEU A 376 10.35 4.88 10.32
C LEU A 376 11.77 4.78 10.87
N LEU A 377 12.58 3.86 10.34
CA LEU A 377 13.97 3.72 10.78
C LEU A 377 14.77 4.99 10.56
N LEU A 378 14.64 5.63 9.39
CA LEU A 378 15.32 6.88 9.08
C LEU A 378 14.83 8.00 10.01
N VAL A 379 13.51 8.13 10.19
CA VAL A 379 12.90 9.13 11.08
C VAL A 379 13.38 8.95 12.53
N GLU A 380 13.42 7.72 13.04
CA GLU A 380 13.93 7.38 14.36
C GLU A 380 15.42 7.70 14.49
N LYS A 381 16.22 7.31 13.49
CA LYS A 381 17.67 7.54 13.49
C LYS A 381 18.02 9.01 13.59
N PHE A 382 17.26 9.88 12.93
CA PHE A 382 17.48 11.32 12.95
C PHE A 382 16.69 12.07 14.03
N GLY A 383 16.07 11.36 14.97
CA GLY A 383 15.36 11.98 16.10
C GLY A 383 14.09 12.74 15.70
N LEU A 384 13.50 12.40 14.56
CA LEU A 384 12.30 13.06 14.02
C LEU A 384 10.99 12.39 14.46
N THR A 385 11.05 11.28 15.21
CA THR A 385 9.88 10.53 15.71
C THR A 385 8.85 11.38 16.46
N PRO A 386 9.23 12.33 17.35
CA PRO A 386 8.26 13.17 18.05
C PRO A 386 7.41 14.04 17.12
N TYR A 387 7.91 14.29 15.91
CA TYR A 387 7.21 15.03 14.89
C TYR A 387 6.47 14.12 13.92
N LEU A 388 6.50 12.79 14.01
CA LEU A 388 5.79 11.94 13.05
C LEU A 388 4.40 11.56 13.59
N GLN A 389 3.34 11.88 12.85
CA GLN A 389 2.02 11.33 13.13
C GLN A 389 1.88 9.94 12.50
N ARG A 390 1.47 8.99 13.34
CA ARG A 390 1.26 7.58 12.99
C ARG A 390 -0.21 7.23 13.15
N HIS A 391 -0.90 7.11 12.02
CA HIS A 391 -2.34 6.83 12.00
C HIS A 391 -2.66 5.35 12.28
N ASP A 392 -1.65 4.46 12.20
CA ASP A 392 -1.79 3.03 12.48
C ASP A 392 -1.89 2.71 13.97
N GLN A 393 -1.52 3.65 14.85
CA GLN A 393 -1.61 3.49 16.30
C GLN A 393 -2.96 3.95 16.90
N GLN A 394 -3.83 4.55 16.08
CA GLN A 394 -5.12 5.07 16.51
C GLN A 394 -6.29 4.10 16.27
N VAL A 395 -6.03 2.92 15.69
CA VAL A 395 -7.03 1.93 15.26
C VAL A 395 -7.13 0.76 16.22
#